data_AF-A0A380EQ56-F1
#
_entry.id   AF-A0A380EQ56-F1
#
_cell.length_a   1.000
_cell.length_b   1.000
_cell.length_c   1.000
_cell.angle_alpha   90.00
_cell.angle_beta   90.00
_cell.angle_gamma   90.00
#
_symmetry.space_group_name_H-M   'P 1'
#
loop_
_entity.id
_entity.type
_entity.pdbx_description
1 polymer ?
#
loop_
_entity_poly.entity_id
_entity_poly.type
_entity_poly.pdbx_seq_one_letter_code
_entity_poly.pdbx_strand_id
1 'polypeptide(L)'
;MCLDADTIVDQDAPYYMIENFKHDPKLGAVTGNPRIRNKSSILGKIQTIEYASLIGCIKRSQTLAGAVNTISGVFTLFKKSAVVDVGYWDTDMITEDIAVSWKLHLRGYRIKYEPLAMCWMLVPETLGGLWKQRVRWAQGGHEVLLRDFFSTMKTKRFPLYILMFEQIISILWVYIVLLYLGYLFITANFLDYTFMTYSFQYFYYHHLL
;
A
#
# COMPACT_ATOMS: atom_id res chain seq x y z
N MET A 1 -15.91 -15.15 0.24
CA MET A 1 -15.73 -13.84 -0.41
C MET A 1 -15.88 -12.79 0.67
N CYS A 2 -14.98 -11.83 0.74
CA CYS A 2 -15.04 -10.69 1.64
C CYS A 2 -15.22 -9.43 0.79
N LEU A 3 -16.11 -8.56 1.25
CA LEU A 3 -16.49 -7.33 0.58
C LEU A 3 -16.76 -6.26 1.63
N ASP A 4 -16.25 -5.05 1.43
CA ASP A 4 -16.65 -3.90 2.24
C ASP A 4 -18.07 -3.47 1.91
N ALA A 5 -18.79 -2.96 2.93
CA ALA A 5 -20.20 -2.62 2.80
C ALA A 5 -20.50 -1.49 1.79
N ASP A 6 -19.51 -0.64 1.50
CA ASP A 6 -19.64 0.49 0.57
C ASP A 6 -19.20 0.16 -0.87
N THR A 7 -18.80 -1.09 -1.12
CA THR A 7 -18.21 -1.55 -2.38
C THR A 7 -19.25 -2.11 -3.33
N ILE A 8 -19.15 -1.73 -4.61
CA ILE A 8 -19.91 -2.33 -5.72
C ILE A 8 -18.94 -3.11 -6.60
N VAL A 9 -19.22 -4.38 -6.87
CA VAL A 9 -18.39 -5.21 -7.76
C VAL A 9 -18.97 -5.25 -9.16
N ASP A 10 -18.11 -5.30 -10.18
CA ASP A 10 -18.57 -5.56 -11.54
C ASP A 10 -19.12 -7.00 -11.61
N GLN A 11 -20.14 -7.21 -12.44
CA GLN A 11 -20.89 -8.47 -12.50
C GLN A 11 -19.99 -9.69 -12.79
N ASP A 12 -19.00 -9.52 -13.67
CA ASP A 12 -18.08 -10.59 -14.07
C ASP A 12 -16.88 -10.75 -13.12
N ALA A 13 -16.65 -9.79 -12.22
CA ALA A 13 -15.45 -9.72 -11.40
C ALA A 13 -15.21 -10.97 -10.52
N PRO A 14 -16.23 -11.55 -9.84
CA PRO A 14 -16.04 -12.77 -9.07
C PRO A 14 -15.61 -13.97 -9.93
N TYR A 15 -16.07 -14.06 -11.18
CA TYR A 15 -15.75 -15.17 -12.06
C TYR A 15 -14.29 -15.16 -12.49
N TYR A 16 -13.72 -13.99 -12.80
CA TYR A 16 -12.29 -13.86 -13.05
C TYR A 16 -11.46 -14.32 -11.83
N MET A 17 -11.91 -14.02 -10.61
CA MET A 17 -11.21 -14.47 -9.40
C MET A 17 -11.31 -15.98 -9.20
N ILE A 18 -12.48 -16.58 -9.44
CA ILE A 18 -12.69 -18.03 -9.34
C ILE A 18 -11.80 -18.78 -10.33
N GLU A 19 -11.68 -18.27 -11.55
CA GLU A 19 -10.86 -18.90 -12.60
C GLU A 19 -9.41 -19.11 -12.14
N ASN A 20 -8.85 -18.14 -11.41
CA ASN A 20 -7.49 -18.24 -10.88
C ASN A 20 -7.29 -19.43 -9.93
N PHE A 21 -8.30 -19.83 -9.15
CA PHE A 21 -8.20 -20.97 -8.23
C PHE A 21 -8.19 -22.33 -8.95
N LYS A 22 -8.64 -22.39 -10.21
CA LYS A 22 -8.60 -23.63 -11.00
C LYS A 22 -7.18 -24.00 -11.43
N HIS A 23 -6.31 -23.00 -11.59
CA HIS A 23 -4.99 -23.15 -12.17
C HIS A 23 -3.85 -23.28 -11.15
N ASP A 24 -4.06 -22.89 -9.89
CA ASP A 24 -3.04 -22.96 -8.83
C ASP A 24 -3.59 -23.55 -7.52
N PRO A 25 -3.29 -24.83 -7.21
CA PRO A 25 -3.71 -25.48 -5.96
C PRO A 25 -3.19 -24.82 -4.69
N LYS A 26 -2.06 -24.08 -4.76
CA LYS A 26 -1.42 -23.37 -3.65
C LYS A 26 -1.94 -21.94 -3.49
N LEU A 27 -2.87 -21.50 -4.33
CA LEU A 27 -3.50 -20.19 -4.21
C LEU A 27 -4.44 -20.18 -2.99
N GLY A 28 -4.12 -19.33 -2.02
CA GLY A 28 -4.89 -19.13 -0.80
C GLY A 28 -5.89 -17.98 -0.92
N ALA A 29 -5.57 -16.95 -1.70
CA ALA A 29 -6.43 -15.80 -1.90
C ALA A 29 -6.22 -15.14 -3.27
N VAL A 30 -7.26 -14.47 -3.77
CA VAL A 30 -7.22 -13.56 -4.91
C VAL A 30 -7.81 -12.23 -4.45
N THR A 31 -7.11 -11.12 -4.70
CA THR A 31 -7.61 -9.77 -4.45
C THR A 31 -8.02 -9.12 -5.77
N GLY A 32 -9.14 -8.41 -5.75
CA GLY A 32 -9.63 -7.64 -6.90
C GLY A 32 -8.87 -6.34 -7.13
N ASN A 33 -9.40 -5.53 -8.04
CA ASN A 33 -8.89 -4.25 -8.52
C ASN A 33 -9.84 -3.10 -8.10
N PRO A 34 -9.59 -2.46 -6.95
CA PRO A 34 -10.42 -1.36 -6.46
C PRO A 34 -10.25 -0.10 -7.29
N ARG A 35 -11.37 0.53 -7.60
CA ARG A 35 -11.51 1.81 -8.29
C ARG A 35 -12.35 2.76 -7.46
N ILE A 36 -12.14 4.05 -7.68
CA ILE A 36 -12.77 5.10 -6.88
C ILE A 36 -14.06 5.55 -7.52
N ARG A 37 -15.13 5.55 -6.72
CA ARG A 37 -16.45 6.01 -7.12
C ARG A 37 -16.65 7.50 -6.85
N ASN A 38 -16.33 7.98 -5.65
CA ASN A 38 -16.50 9.38 -5.26
C ASN A 38 -15.26 10.21 -5.61
N LYS A 39 -15.33 10.89 -6.75
CA LYS A 39 -14.25 11.74 -7.32
C LYS A 39 -14.67 13.20 -7.49
N SER A 40 -15.50 13.68 -6.56
CA SER A 40 -16.01 15.05 -6.50
C SER A 40 -14.89 16.06 -6.23
N SER A 41 -13.96 15.71 -5.34
CA SER A 41 -12.85 16.54 -4.90
C SER A 41 -11.58 16.31 -5.73
N ILE A 42 -10.65 17.27 -5.65
CA ILE A 42 -9.29 17.10 -6.19
C ILE A 42 -8.61 15.90 -5.52
N LEU A 43 -8.83 15.70 -4.22
CA LEU A 43 -8.24 14.59 -3.47
C LEU A 43 -8.76 13.23 -3.97
N GLY A 44 -10.06 13.11 -4.24
CA GLY A 44 -10.64 11.91 -4.84
C GLY A 44 -10.10 11.64 -6.26
N LYS A 45 -9.86 12.68 -7.05
CA LYS A 45 -9.23 12.56 -8.38
C LYS A 45 -7.78 12.11 -8.31
N ILE A 46 -6.98 12.65 -7.38
CA ILE A 46 -5.59 12.21 -7.16
C ILE A 46 -5.56 10.74 -6.76
N GLN A 47 -6.40 10.35 -5.81
CA GLN A 47 -6.51 8.95 -5.40
C GLN A 47 -6.97 8.06 -6.57
N THR A 48 -7.84 8.55 -7.46
CA THR A 48 -8.25 7.81 -8.67
C THR A 48 -7.05 7.44 -9.53
N ILE A 49 -6.13 8.38 -9.73
CA ILE A 49 -4.89 8.12 -10.47
C ILE A 49 -4.03 7.12 -9.70
N GLU A 50 -3.83 7.34 -8.39
CA GLU A 50 -3.03 6.46 -7.53
C GLU A 50 -3.49 4.99 -7.57
N TYR A 51 -4.79 4.75 -7.39
CA TYR A 51 -5.37 3.42 -7.47
C TYR A 51 -5.27 2.84 -8.88
N ALA A 52 -5.48 3.67 -9.90
CA ALA A 52 -5.49 3.21 -11.27
C ALA A 52 -4.12 2.87 -11.85
N SER A 53 -3.08 3.57 -11.42
CA SER A 53 -1.71 3.39 -11.92
C SER A 53 -0.83 2.72 -10.86
N LEU A 54 -0.50 3.42 -9.78
CA LEU A 54 0.53 3.03 -8.82
C LEU A 54 0.17 1.74 -8.09
N ILE A 55 -0.98 1.69 -7.41
CA ILE A 55 -1.39 0.52 -6.62
C ILE A 55 -1.56 -0.70 -7.52
N GLY A 56 -2.24 -0.53 -8.67
CA GLY A 56 -2.41 -1.61 -9.64
C GLY A 56 -1.08 -2.11 -10.24
N CYS A 57 -0.12 -1.22 -10.48
CA CYS A 57 1.22 -1.58 -10.95
C CYS A 57 1.99 -2.37 -9.89
N ILE A 58 2.04 -1.86 -8.66
CA ILE A 58 2.71 -2.53 -7.52
C ILE A 58 2.14 -3.93 -7.31
N LYS A 59 0.81 -4.08 -7.24
CA LYS A 59 0.16 -5.39 -7.02
C LYS A 59 0.40 -6.37 -8.16
N ARG A 60 0.45 -5.90 -9.41
CA ARG A 60 0.83 -6.74 -10.58
C ARG A 60 2.29 -7.20 -10.48
N SER A 61 3.21 -6.28 -10.21
CA SER A 61 4.64 -6.60 -10.05
C SER A 61 4.88 -7.59 -8.91
N GLN A 62 4.23 -7.37 -7.76
CA GLN A 62 4.27 -8.28 -6.61
C GLN A 62 3.69 -9.66 -6.95
N THR A 63 2.56 -9.70 -7.66
CA THR A 63 1.98 -10.96 -8.15
C THR A 63 2.95 -11.73 -9.05
N LEU A 64 3.64 -11.03 -9.96
CA LEU A 64 4.67 -11.63 -10.83
C LEU A 64 5.89 -12.09 -10.03
N ALA A 65 6.29 -11.33 -9.01
CA ALA A 65 7.35 -11.72 -8.08
C ALA A 65 6.97 -12.94 -7.22
N GLY A 66 5.67 -13.25 -7.09
CA GLY A 66 5.16 -14.46 -6.44
C GLY A 66 4.63 -14.28 -5.02
N ALA A 67 4.56 -13.05 -4.51
CA ALA A 67 3.94 -12.71 -3.23
C ALA A 67 3.37 -11.29 -3.28
N VAL A 68 2.19 -11.08 -2.70
CA VAL A 68 1.50 -9.79 -2.69
C VAL A 68 1.47 -9.28 -1.25
N ASN A 69 1.95 -8.05 -1.03
CA ASN A 69 2.12 -7.53 0.32
C ASN A 69 0.80 -7.50 1.10
N THR A 70 -0.29 -7.13 0.41
CA THR A 70 -1.62 -7.05 1.03
C THR A 70 -2.74 -7.34 0.03
N ILE A 71 -3.65 -8.20 0.45
CA ILE A 71 -4.99 -8.31 -0.14
C ILE A 71 -5.79 -7.03 0.15
N SER A 72 -6.61 -6.59 -0.81
CA SER A 72 -7.51 -5.47 -0.55
C SER A 72 -8.72 -5.98 0.24
N GLY A 73 -8.90 -5.57 1.50
CA GLY A 73 -10.09 -5.93 2.29
C GLY A 73 -11.41 -5.68 1.56
N VAL A 74 -11.44 -4.60 0.78
CA VAL A 74 -12.51 -4.14 -0.12
C VAL A 74 -13.15 -5.24 -0.98
N PHE A 75 -12.35 -6.09 -1.63
CA PHE A 75 -12.86 -7.17 -2.47
C PHE A 75 -11.83 -8.29 -2.64
N THR A 76 -12.04 -9.38 -1.90
CA THR A 76 -11.12 -10.52 -1.88
C THR A 76 -11.88 -11.85 -1.85
N LEU A 77 -11.37 -12.83 -2.60
CA LEU A 77 -11.84 -14.21 -2.56
C LEU A 77 -10.77 -15.09 -1.91
N PHE A 78 -11.18 -15.90 -0.95
CA PHE A 78 -10.29 -16.80 -0.21
C PHE A 78 -10.65 -18.26 -0.46
N LYS A 79 -9.62 -19.11 -0.49
CA LYS A 79 -9.79 -20.55 -0.33
C LYS A 79 -10.06 -20.84 1.14
N LYS A 80 -11.25 -21.37 1.45
CA LYS A 80 -11.70 -21.63 2.84
C LYS A 80 -10.66 -22.43 3.64
N SER A 81 -10.12 -23.51 3.06
CA SER A 81 -9.12 -24.34 3.73
C SER A 81 -7.85 -23.57 4.11
N ALA A 82 -7.42 -22.60 3.28
CA ALA A 82 -6.25 -21.78 3.56
C ALA A 82 -6.49 -20.83 4.73
N VAL A 83 -7.69 -20.22 4.83
CA VAL A 83 -8.08 -19.34 5.94
C VAL A 83 -8.13 -20.11 7.26
N VAL A 84 -8.70 -21.32 7.24
CA VAL A 84 -8.75 -22.20 8.41
C VAL A 84 -7.33 -22.60 8.85
N ASP A 85 -6.47 -22.96 7.90
CA ASP A 85 -5.09 -23.40 8.17
C ASP A 85 -4.21 -22.28 8.79
N VAL A 86 -4.43 -21.02 8.39
CA VAL A 86 -3.74 -19.86 9.00
C VAL A 86 -4.37 -19.36 10.30
N GLY A 87 -5.42 -20.01 10.78
CA GLY A 87 -6.10 -19.64 12.02
C GLY A 87 -6.91 -18.34 11.93
N TYR A 88 -7.57 -18.09 10.79
CA TYR A 88 -8.47 -16.94 10.58
C TYR A 88 -7.79 -15.57 10.68
N TRP A 89 -8.50 -14.52 11.11
CA TRP A 89 -7.99 -13.16 11.24
C TRP A 89 -7.41 -12.92 12.64
N ASP A 90 -6.41 -12.06 12.71
CA ASP A 90 -5.83 -11.62 13.99
C ASP A 90 -6.73 -10.53 14.59
N THR A 91 -6.88 -10.53 15.92
CA THR A 91 -7.79 -9.59 16.63
C THR A 91 -7.07 -8.41 17.28
N ASP A 92 -5.74 -8.45 17.26
CA ASP A 92 -4.79 -7.53 17.89
C ASP A 92 -3.97 -6.73 16.87
N MET A 93 -4.25 -6.89 15.57
CA MET A 93 -3.59 -6.19 14.48
C MET A 93 -4.50 -5.09 13.93
N ILE A 94 -3.96 -3.90 13.68
CA ILE A 94 -4.77 -2.75 13.23
C ILE A 94 -5.27 -2.89 11.79
N THR A 95 -4.59 -3.70 10.98
CA THR A 95 -4.96 -4.05 9.61
C THR A 95 -4.98 -5.57 9.45
N GLU A 96 -6.15 -6.16 9.59
CA GLU A 96 -6.37 -7.59 9.53
C GLU A 96 -6.08 -8.18 8.14
N ASP A 97 -6.21 -7.38 7.08
CA ASP A 97 -5.97 -7.75 5.69
C ASP A 97 -4.48 -7.94 5.38
N ILE A 98 -3.61 -7.01 5.82
CA ILE A 98 -2.15 -7.16 5.74
C ILE A 98 -1.74 -8.38 6.58
N ALA A 99 -2.25 -8.48 7.80
CA ALA A 99 -1.88 -9.54 8.74
C ALA A 99 -2.18 -10.95 8.19
N VAL A 100 -3.38 -11.19 7.68
CA VAL A 100 -3.75 -12.49 7.10
C VAL A 100 -3.00 -12.78 5.79
N SER A 101 -2.65 -11.76 5.01
CA SER A 101 -1.83 -11.92 3.79
C SER A 101 -0.48 -12.54 4.10
N TRP A 102 0.19 -12.06 5.13
CA TRP A 102 1.48 -12.60 5.55
C TRP A 102 1.35 -13.98 6.19
N LYS A 103 0.31 -14.25 6.98
CA LYS A 103 0.06 -15.61 7.49
C LYS A 103 -0.11 -16.63 6.37
N LEU A 104 -0.85 -16.28 5.31
CA LEU A 104 -1.00 -17.12 4.12
C LEU A 104 0.35 -17.40 3.47
N HIS A 105 1.19 -16.38 3.29
CA HIS A 105 2.50 -16.56 2.70
C HIS A 105 3.46 -17.41 3.55
N LEU A 106 3.47 -17.22 4.86
CA LEU A 106 4.27 -18.00 5.81
C LEU A 106 3.83 -19.47 5.86
N ARG A 107 2.55 -19.76 5.63
CA ARG A 107 2.03 -21.13 5.48
C ARG A 107 2.19 -21.72 4.07
N GLY A 108 2.90 -21.04 3.18
CA GLY A 108 3.20 -21.58 1.85
C GLY A 108 2.16 -21.26 0.78
N TYR A 109 1.06 -20.60 1.12
CA TYR A 109 0.06 -20.17 0.14
C TYR A 109 0.58 -19.01 -0.71
N ARG A 110 -0.04 -18.87 -1.88
CA ARG A 110 0.12 -17.73 -2.77
C ARG A 110 -1.10 -16.83 -2.71
N ILE A 111 -0.88 -15.58 -3.05
CA ILE A 111 -1.91 -14.55 -3.19
C ILE A 111 -1.72 -13.94 -4.57
N LYS A 112 -2.82 -13.73 -5.29
CA LYS A 112 -2.79 -13.16 -6.64
C LYS A 112 -3.66 -11.90 -6.71
N TYR A 113 -3.19 -10.90 -7.44
CA TYR A 113 -4.01 -9.77 -7.85
C TYR A 113 -4.63 -10.04 -9.23
N GLU A 114 -5.96 -9.91 -9.32
CA GLU A 114 -6.71 -10.07 -10.56
C GLU A 114 -7.14 -8.70 -11.12
N PRO A 115 -6.45 -8.17 -12.15
CA PRO A 115 -6.72 -6.83 -12.67
C PRO A 115 -8.11 -6.70 -13.33
N LEU A 116 -8.73 -7.78 -13.81
CA LEU A 116 -10.07 -7.76 -14.41
C LEU A 116 -11.18 -7.81 -13.35
N ALA A 117 -10.85 -8.20 -12.11
CA ALA A 117 -11.81 -8.27 -11.01
C ALA A 117 -12.06 -6.89 -10.40
N MET A 118 -12.70 -6.02 -11.18
CA MET A 118 -12.94 -4.62 -10.84
C MET A 118 -14.00 -4.47 -9.75
N CYS A 119 -13.75 -3.55 -8.82
CA CYS A 119 -14.73 -3.10 -7.83
C CYS A 119 -14.64 -1.60 -7.59
N TRP A 120 -15.71 -1.01 -7.06
CA TRP A 120 -15.89 0.43 -6.90
C TRP A 120 -16.15 0.76 -5.44
N MET A 121 -15.20 1.44 -4.80
CA MET A 121 -15.22 1.78 -3.37
C MET A 121 -15.30 3.30 -3.16
N LEU A 122 -15.60 3.71 -1.92
CA LEU A 122 -15.47 5.10 -1.50
C LEU A 122 -14.08 5.37 -0.91
N VAL A 123 -13.60 6.60 -1.09
CA VAL A 123 -12.37 7.10 -0.47
C VAL A 123 -12.61 8.37 0.33
N PRO A 124 -11.80 8.65 1.36
CA PRO A 124 -11.88 9.91 2.07
C PRO A 124 -11.54 11.08 1.12
N GLU A 125 -12.43 12.07 1.07
CA GLU A 125 -12.23 13.30 0.29
C GLU A 125 -11.69 14.49 1.12
N THR A 126 -11.39 14.24 2.40
CA THR A 126 -10.77 15.21 3.30
C THR A 126 -9.34 14.81 3.65
N LEU A 127 -8.46 15.80 3.85
CA LEU A 127 -7.07 15.55 4.25
C LEU A 127 -6.99 14.80 5.59
N GLY A 128 -7.82 15.15 6.57
CA GLY A 128 -7.86 14.46 7.85
C GLY A 128 -8.33 13.01 7.75
N GLY A 129 -9.31 12.72 6.88
CA GLY A 129 -9.75 11.35 6.60
C GLY A 129 -8.65 10.53 5.92
N LEU A 130 -8.01 11.11 4.91
CA LEU A 130 -6.90 10.46 4.20
C LEU A 130 -5.72 10.21 5.14
N TRP A 131 -5.35 11.18 5.98
CA TRP A 131 -4.28 11.04 6.96
C TRP A 131 -4.52 9.85 7.89
N LYS A 132 -5.70 9.76 8.51
CA LYS A 132 -6.07 8.64 9.39
C LYS A 132 -5.98 7.29 8.67
N GLN A 133 -6.40 7.25 7.40
CA GLN A 133 -6.31 6.03 6.58
C GLN A 133 -4.85 5.63 6.36
N ARG A 134 -3.98 6.56 5.94
CA ARG A 134 -2.58 6.25 5.63
C ARG A 134 -1.75 5.91 6.86
N VAL A 135 -2.01 6.56 7.99
CA VAL A 135 -1.39 6.20 9.27
C VAL A 135 -1.73 4.77 9.65
N ARG A 136 -3.00 4.36 9.53
CA ARG A 136 -3.42 2.98 9.81
C ARG A 136 -2.69 1.97 8.94
N TRP A 137 -2.60 2.22 7.63
CA TRP A 137 -1.91 1.32 6.70
C TRP A 137 -0.41 1.22 6.98
N ALA A 138 0.24 2.33 7.31
CA ALA A 138 1.65 2.34 7.69
C ALA A 138 1.89 1.55 8.99
N GLN A 139 1.06 1.77 10.01
CA GLN A 139 1.11 1.04 11.28
C GLN A 139 0.93 -0.46 11.07
N GLY A 140 -0.10 -0.86 10.33
CA GLY A 140 -0.35 -2.27 10.01
C GLY A 140 0.81 -2.96 9.29
N GLY A 141 1.43 -2.25 8.35
CA GLY A 141 2.65 -2.72 7.69
C GLY A 141 3.82 -2.92 8.67
N HIS A 142 4.02 -2.00 9.60
CA HIS A 142 5.07 -2.12 10.61
C HIS A 142 4.81 -3.25 11.60
N GLU A 143 3.57 -3.40 12.08
CA GLU A 143 3.18 -4.47 13.01
C GLU A 143 3.49 -5.85 12.42
N VAL A 144 3.11 -6.07 11.15
CA VAL A 144 3.37 -7.33 10.47
C VAL A 144 4.86 -7.55 10.22
N LEU A 145 5.58 -6.51 9.78
CA LEU A 145 7.02 -6.60 9.61
C LEU A 145 7.71 -7.03 10.91
N LEU A 146 7.38 -6.42 12.05
CA LEU A 146 7.96 -6.75 13.34
C LEU A 146 7.57 -8.15 13.83
N ARG A 147 6.29 -8.50 13.72
CA ARG A 147 5.75 -9.81 14.14
C ARG A 147 6.36 -10.95 13.34
N ASP A 148 6.43 -10.79 12.03
CA ASP A 148 6.75 -11.87 11.09
C ASP A 148 8.20 -11.85 10.60
N PHE A 149 9.03 -10.90 11.04
CA PHE A 149 10.43 -10.74 10.60
C PHE A 149 11.22 -12.05 10.67
N PHE A 150 11.32 -12.64 11.87
CA PHE A 150 12.12 -13.85 12.08
C PHE A 150 11.49 -15.07 11.40
N SER A 151 10.16 -15.15 11.36
CA SER A 151 9.46 -16.21 10.64
C SER A 151 9.78 -16.15 9.15
N THR A 152 9.77 -14.96 8.57
CA THR A 152 10.11 -14.69 7.17
C THR A 152 11.56 -15.06 6.85
N MET A 153 12.50 -14.66 7.71
CA MET A 153 13.93 -15.00 7.59
C MET A 153 14.21 -16.51 7.67
N LYS A 154 13.35 -17.28 8.34
CA LYS A 154 13.44 -18.74 8.39
C LYS A 154 12.83 -19.42 7.15
N THR A 155 11.98 -18.73 6.39
CA THR A 155 11.43 -19.28 5.16
C THR A 155 12.50 -19.36 4.07
N LYS A 156 12.38 -20.28 3.11
CA LYS A 156 13.24 -20.28 1.90
C LYS A 156 12.53 -19.64 0.69
N ARG A 157 11.55 -18.78 0.93
CA ARG A 157 10.69 -18.22 -0.13
C ARG A 157 11.22 -16.84 -0.53
N PHE A 158 12.01 -16.82 -1.60
CA PHE A 158 12.59 -15.59 -2.15
C PHE A 158 11.59 -14.42 -2.34
N PRO A 159 10.34 -14.64 -2.80
CA PRO A 159 9.38 -13.53 -2.95
C PRO A 159 9.06 -12.79 -1.65
N LEU A 160 9.10 -13.48 -0.50
CA LEU A 160 8.85 -12.84 0.79
C LEU A 160 9.99 -11.93 1.21
N TYR A 161 11.22 -12.24 0.81
CA TYR A 161 12.36 -11.34 1.03
C TYR A 161 12.23 -10.05 0.24
N ILE A 162 11.68 -10.12 -0.98
CA ILE A 162 11.39 -8.91 -1.77
C ILE A 162 10.37 -8.03 -1.04
N LEU A 163 9.26 -8.60 -0.56
CA LEU A 163 8.26 -7.83 0.19
C LEU A 163 8.84 -7.20 1.46
N MET A 164 9.61 -7.98 2.23
CA MET A 164 10.24 -7.50 3.45
C MET A 164 11.24 -6.37 3.16
N PHE A 165 12.03 -6.51 2.09
CA PHE A 165 12.99 -5.48 1.66
C PHE A 165 12.31 -4.22 1.14
N GLU A 166 11.24 -4.36 0.35
CA GLU A 166 10.40 -3.24 -0.11
C GLU A 166 9.92 -2.42 1.10
N GLN A 167 9.44 -3.10 2.14
CA GLN A 167 8.91 -2.46 3.34
C GLN A 167 10.01 -1.80 4.17
N ILE A 168 11.14 -2.47 4.40
CA ILE A 168 12.29 -1.89 5.12
C ILE A 168 12.82 -0.66 4.39
N ILE A 169 12.99 -0.72 3.07
CA ILE A 169 13.42 0.44 2.27
C ILE A 169 12.42 1.58 2.38
N SER A 170 11.12 1.29 2.27
CA SER A 170 10.08 2.33 2.38
C SER A 170 10.18 3.06 3.72
N ILE A 171 10.37 2.32 4.81
CA ILE A 171 10.54 2.87 6.16
C ILE A 171 11.82 3.70 6.27
N LEU A 172 12.95 3.15 5.84
CA LEU A 172 14.24 3.84 5.88
C LEU A 172 14.21 5.12 5.05
N TRP A 173 13.60 5.08 3.87
CA TRP A 173 13.44 6.23 2.99
C TRP A 173 12.67 7.36 3.68
N VAL A 174 11.58 7.05 4.38
CA VAL A 174 10.83 8.06 5.15
C VAL A 174 11.69 8.70 6.23
N TYR A 175 12.43 7.91 7.01
CA TYR A 175 13.32 8.46 8.05
C TYR A 175 14.46 9.29 7.46
N ILE A 176 15.05 8.86 6.33
CA ILE A 176 16.08 9.62 5.63
C ILE A 176 15.54 10.97 5.17
N VAL A 177 14.35 11.00 4.58
CA VAL A 177 13.70 12.26 4.16
C VAL A 177 13.44 13.16 5.35
N LEU A 178 12.92 12.65 6.46
CA LEU A 178 12.66 13.44 7.66
C LEU A 178 13.95 14.00 8.28
N LEU A 179 15.00 13.19 8.37
CA LEU A 179 16.31 13.63 8.86
C LEU A 179 16.91 14.70 7.94
N TYR A 180 16.77 14.52 6.62
CA TYR A 180 17.24 15.50 5.64
C TYR A 180 16.47 16.83 5.74
N LEU A 181 15.14 16.78 5.85
CA LEU A 181 14.32 17.98 6.07
C LEU A 181 14.64 18.66 7.39
N GLY A 182 14.88 17.90 8.46
CA GLY A 182 15.33 18.43 9.76
C GLY A 182 16.72 19.07 9.66
N TYR A 183 17.65 18.43 8.96
CA TYR A 183 18.96 19.00 8.68
C TYR A 183 18.85 20.32 7.90
N LEU A 184 18.06 20.35 6.82
CA LEU A 184 17.79 21.57 6.06
C LEU A 184 17.16 22.66 6.93
N PHE A 185 16.26 22.31 7.83
CA PHE A 185 15.63 23.26 8.74
C PHE A 185 16.64 23.86 9.75
N ILE A 186 17.52 23.04 10.31
CA ILE A 186 18.56 23.48 11.26
C ILE A 186 19.64 24.32 10.56
N THR A 187 20.06 23.89 9.37
CA THR A 187 21.09 24.56 8.56
C THR A 187 20.54 25.65 7.66
N ALA A 188 19.23 25.89 7.69
CA ALA A 188 18.61 27.04 7.06
C ALA A 188 19.14 28.30 7.75
N ASN A 189 20.26 28.81 7.26
CA ASN A 189 20.74 30.13 7.59
C ASN A 189 19.70 31.11 7.09
N PHE A 190 18.85 31.60 8.00
CA PHE A 190 18.02 32.78 7.73
C PHE A 190 18.89 33.93 7.20
N LEU A 191 20.17 33.99 7.58
CA LEU A 191 21.16 34.92 7.05
C LEU A 191 21.45 34.74 5.55
N ASP A 192 21.52 33.52 5.00
CA ASP A 192 21.78 33.29 3.56
C ASP A 192 20.56 33.66 2.72
N TYR A 193 19.35 33.36 3.20
CA TYR A 193 18.12 33.82 2.55
C TYR A 193 18.04 35.35 2.56
N THR A 194 18.27 35.97 3.72
CA THR A 194 18.23 37.44 3.87
C THR A 194 19.33 38.10 3.01
N PHE A 195 20.54 37.54 3.01
CA PHE A 195 21.67 38.00 2.20
C PHE A 195 21.40 37.86 0.70
N MET A 196 20.82 36.75 0.24
CA MET A 196 20.42 36.56 -1.16
C MET A 196 19.32 37.55 -1.57
N THR A 197 18.30 37.76 -0.74
CA THR A 197 17.28 38.79 -1.03
C THR A 197 17.86 40.20 -1.02
N TYR A 198 18.76 40.51 -0.09
CA TYR A 198 19.40 41.83 0.00
C TYR A 198 20.33 42.08 -1.20
N SER A 199 21.11 41.08 -1.59
CA SER A 199 22.00 41.12 -2.76
C SER A 199 21.21 41.28 -4.06
N PHE A 200 20.09 40.57 -4.20
CA PHE A 200 19.21 40.69 -5.37
C PHE A 200 18.56 42.08 -5.44
N GLN A 201 18.11 42.61 -4.30
CA GLN A 201 17.53 43.94 -4.20
C GLN A 201 18.57 45.03 -4.50
N TYR A 202 19.79 44.91 -3.97
CA TYR A 202 20.91 45.82 -4.27
C TYR A 202 21.27 45.80 -5.76
N PHE A 203 21.37 44.62 -6.38
CA PHE A 203 21.63 44.48 -7.81
C PHE A 203 20.51 45.12 -8.65
N TYR A 204 19.25 44.89 -8.31
CA TYR A 204 18.09 45.47 -8.99
C TYR A 204 18.10 47.00 -8.95
N TYR A 205 18.36 47.59 -7.78
CA TYR A 205 18.40 49.05 -7.61
C TYR A 205 19.57 49.73 -8.34
N HIS A 206 20.66 49.03 -8.63
CA HIS A 206 21.85 49.65 -9.23
C HIS A 206 22.05 49.37 -10.72
N HIS A 207 21.37 48.36 -11.28
CA HIS A 207 21.57 47.96 -12.68
C HIS A 207 20.29 47.89 -13.52
N LEU A 208 19.10 47.95 -12.90
CA LEU A 208 17.82 47.83 -13.61
C LEU A 208 16.88 49.05 -13.40
N LEU A 209 17.31 50.03 -12.61
CA LEU A 209 16.76 51.38 -12.48
C LEU A 209 17.85 52.39 -12.86
#